data_AF-A0A3B1C5L7-F1
#
_entry.id   AF-A0A3B1C5L7-F1
#
_cell.length_a   1.000
_cell.length_b   1.000
_cell.length_c   1.000
_cell.angle_alpha   90.00
_cell.angle_beta   90.00
_cell.angle_gamma   90.00
#
_symmetry.space_group_name_H-M   'P 1'
#
loop_
_entity.id
_entity.type
_entity.pdbx_description
1 polymer ?
#
loop_
_entity_poly.entity_id
_entity_poly.type
_entity_poly.pdbx_seq_one_letter_code
_entity_poly.pdbx_strand_id
1 'polypeptide(L)'
;MSEKDETKTKKTRSSAIGFFERYLTFWVGACIVVGISAGHFVPAPFHAIGAMEYAQVNIPVAVLIWVMIIPMLLKVDLHALKGVSAHWRGVSVTLFINWAIKPFSMALLAWFFIDSLFRPWLPADQIDSYIAGLIILAAAPCTAMVFVWSNLSEGEPHFTLTQVALN
;
A
#
# COMPACT_ATOMS: atom_id res chain seq x y z
N MET A 1 34.15 -27.81 34.88
CA MET A 1 34.76 -26.46 34.87
C MET A 1 35.31 -26.26 33.46
N SER A 2 34.72 -25.52 32.53
CA SER A 2 33.92 -24.31 32.63
C SER A 2 33.06 -24.16 31.36
N GLU A 3 31.75 -24.16 31.59
CA GLU A 3 30.63 -23.87 30.71
C GLU A 3 30.57 -22.38 30.34
N LYS A 4 31.63 -21.83 29.72
CA LYS A 4 31.76 -20.36 29.53
C LYS A 4 32.09 -19.86 28.13
N ASP A 5 32.17 -20.71 27.10
CA ASP A 5 32.63 -20.25 25.76
C ASP A 5 31.57 -20.23 24.64
N GLU A 6 30.31 -20.56 24.93
CA GLU A 6 29.22 -20.46 23.93
C GLU A 6 28.43 -19.15 23.99
N THR A 7 28.79 -18.20 24.84
CA THR A 7 28.17 -16.87 24.89
C THR A 7 28.82 -15.86 23.93
N LYS A 8 29.39 -16.34 22.82
CA LYS A 8 29.96 -15.49 21.78
C LYS A 8 28.86 -15.01 20.82
N THR A 9 28.26 -13.88 21.20
CA THR A 9 27.82 -12.85 20.25
C THR A 9 26.69 -13.27 19.30
N LYS A 10 25.47 -13.41 19.84
CA LYS A 10 24.25 -13.23 19.05
C LYS A 10 24.17 -11.75 18.66
N LYS A 11 24.93 -11.36 17.63
CA LYS A 11 24.93 -10.03 17.04
C LYS A 11 23.50 -9.76 16.59
N THR A 12 22.74 -8.99 17.37
CA THR A 12 21.51 -8.37 16.94
C THR A 12 21.86 -7.56 15.70
N ARG A 13 21.65 -8.15 14.53
CA ARG A 13 21.55 -7.36 13.30
C ARG A 13 20.33 -6.49 13.51
N SER A 14 20.55 -5.26 13.98
CA SER A 14 19.67 -4.16 13.58
C SER A 14 19.48 -4.34 12.07
N SER A 15 18.26 -4.65 11.64
CA SER A 15 17.97 -4.86 10.22
C SER A 15 18.10 -3.51 9.53
N ALA A 16 19.32 -3.15 9.18
CA ALA A 16 19.58 -1.99 8.35
C ALA A 16 18.78 -2.19 7.05
N ILE A 17 17.97 -1.19 6.69
CA ILE A 17 17.21 -1.15 5.42
C ILE A 17 18.15 -1.55 4.29
N GLY A 18 17.76 -2.55 3.50
CA GLY A 18 18.57 -3.03 2.39
C GLY A 18 18.82 -1.93 1.35
N PHE A 19 19.90 -2.03 0.56
CA PHE A 19 20.18 -1.07 -0.51
C PHE A 19 18.97 -0.89 -1.45
N PHE A 20 18.30 -1.99 -1.81
CA PHE A 20 17.11 -1.98 -2.65
C PHE A 20 15.94 -1.21 -2.02
N GLU A 21 15.62 -1.50 -0.75
CA GLU A 21 14.54 -0.84 0.00
C GLU A 21 14.82 0.67 0.17
N ARG A 22 16.09 1.04 0.40
CA ARG A 22 16.50 2.44 0.55
C ARG A 22 16.33 3.25 -0.74
N TYR A 23 16.57 2.63 -1.90
CA TYR A 23 16.40 3.26 -3.21
C TYR A 23 15.08 2.90 -3.89
N LEU A 24 14.09 2.37 -3.15
CA LEU A 24 12.83 1.88 -3.70
C LEU A 24 12.09 2.96 -4.51
N THR A 25 12.07 4.20 -4.05
CA THR A 25 11.43 5.32 -4.77
C THR A 25 12.06 5.55 -6.14
N PHE A 26 13.39 5.43 -6.23
CA PHE A 26 14.10 5.56 -7.50
C PHE A 26 13.76 4.40 -8.45
N TRP A 27 13.76 3.16 -7.95
CA TRP A 27 13.37 1.98 -8.73
C TRP A 27 11.93 2.05 -9.22
N VAL A 28 10.99 2.45 -8.36
CA VAL A 28 9.58 2.65 -8.74
C VAL A 28 9.47 3.73 -9.81
N GLY A 29 10.14 4.87 -9.65
CA GLY A 29 10.18 5.93 -10.64
C GLY A 29 10.74 5.46 -11.99
N ALA A 30 11.85 4.72 -11.97
CA ALA A 30 12.44 4.12 -13.17
C ALA A 30 11.48 3.14 -13.85
N CYS A 31 10.82 2.26 -13.08
CA CYS A 31 9.82 1.33 -13.61
C CYS A 31 8.63 2.06 -14.25
N ILE A 32 8.16 3.17 -13.67
CA ILE A 32 7.09 4.00 -14.25
C ILE A 32 7.53 4.59 -15.60
N VAL A 33 8.72 5.21 -15.65
CA VAL A 33 9.24 5.84 -16.88
C VAL A 33 9.45 4.79 -17.98
N VAL A 34 10.06 3.65 -17.63
CA VAL A 34 10.27 2.53 -18.57
C VAL A 34 8.93 1.96 -19.02
N GLY A 35 7.96 1.78 -18.11
CA GLY A 35 6.63 1.27 -18.45
C GLY A 35 5.87 2.18 -19.41
N ILE A 36 5.85 3.50 -19.15
CA ILE A 36 5.16 4.47 -20.01
C ILE A 36 5.84 4.55 -21.39
N SER A 37 7.17 4.63 -21.43
CA SER A 37 7.91 4.69 -22.69
C SER A 37 7.74 3.40 -23.50
N ALA A 38 7.85 2.23 -22.89
CA ALA A 38 7.61 0.95 -23.55
C ALA A 38 6.17 0.83 -24.08
N GLY A 39 5.18 1.26 -23.29
CA GLY A 39 3.77 1.31 -23.72
C GLY A 39 3.53 2.25 -24.91
N HIS A 40 4.26 3.36 -24.98
CA HIS A 40 4.17 4.31 -26.09
C HIS A 40 4.85 3.81 -27.38
N PHE A 41 6.04 3.21 -27.27
CA PHE A 41 6.81 2.77 -28.44
C PHE A 41 6.39 1.40 -28.98
N VAL A 42 5.90 0.50 -28.12
CA VAL A 42 5.50 -0.87 -28.50
C VAL A 42 4.13 -1.20 -27.91
N PRO A 43 3.04 -0.56 -28.39
CA PRO A 43 1.72 -0.65 -27.74
C PRO A 43 1.03 -2.01 -27.90
N ALA A 44 1.32 -2.77 -28.97
CA ALA A 44 0.66 -4.04 -29.29
C ALA A 44 0.66 -5.08 -28.15
N PRO A 45 1.80 -5.44 -27.51
CA PRO A 45 1.81 -6.36 -26.38
C PRO A 45 1.07 -5.82 -25.15
N PHE A 46 1.15 -4.51 -24.87
CA PHE A 46 0.45 -3.92 -23.71
C PHE A 46 -1.06 -3.91 -23.90
N HIS A 47 -1.55 -3.65 -25.12
CA HIS A 47 -2.98 -3.78 -25.44
C HIS A 47 -3.43 -5.24 -25.39
N ALA A 48 -2.61 -6.21 -25.80
CA ALA A 48 -2.96 -7.63 -25.70
C ALA A 48 -3.10 -8.09 -24.23
N ILE A 49 -2.22 -7.62 -23.35
CA ILE A 49 -2.32 -7.85 -21.90
C ILE A 49 -3.53 -7.11 -21.31
N GLY A 50 -3.78 -5.88 -21.77
CA GLY A 50 -4.95 -5.07 -21.38
C GLY A 50 -6.28 -5.72 -21.75
N ALA A 51 -6.36 -6.29 -22.96
CA ALA A 51 -7.53 -6.97 -23.51
C ALA A 51 -7.74 -8.38 -22.93
N MET A 52 -6.78 -8.91 -22.14
CA MET A 52 -6.96 -10.14 -21.37
C MET A 52 -7.81 -9.86 -20.13
N GLU A 53 -9.06 -9.46 -20.37
CA GLU A 53 -10.05 -9.20 -19.36
C GLU A 53 -11.18 -10.24 -19.40
N TYR A 54 -11.68 -10.60 -18.23
CA TYR A 54 -12.88 -11.41 -18.07
C TYR A 54 -13.81 -10.67 -17.12
N ALA A 55 -15.05 -10.43 -17.56
CA ALA A 55 -16.05 -9.67 -16.79
C ALA A 55 -15.53 -8.30 -16.29
N GLN A 56 -14.86 -7.52 -17.17
CA GLN A 56 -14.29 -6.20 -16.86
C GLN A 56 -13.13 -6.22 -15.83
N VAL A 57 -12.56 -7.39 -15.56
CA VAL A 57 -11.39 -7.55 -14.68
C VAL A 57 -10.19 -8.05 -15.48
N ASN A 58 -9.11 -7.29 -15.48
CA ASN A 58 -7.86 -7.66 -16.14
C ASN A 58 -7.22 -8.86 -15.39
N ILE A 59 -7.18 -10.03 -16.04
CA ILE A 59 -6.74 -11.28 -15.41
C ILE A 59 -5.27 -11.19 -14.96
N PRO A 60 -4.31 -10.74 -15.81
CA PRO A 60 -2.92 -10.54 -15.39
C PRO A 60 -2.79 -9.68 -14.12
N VAL A 61 -3.47 -8.54 -14.08
CA VAL A 61 -3.42 -7.63 -12.93
C VAL A 61 -4.04 -8.27 -11.69
N ALA A 62 -5.17 -8.98 -11.84
CA ALA A 62 -5.82 -9.67 -10.73
C ALA A 62 -4.92 -10.74 -10.10
N VAL A 63 -4.19 -11.52 -10.91
CA VAL A 63 -3.23 -12.52 -10.43
C VAL A 63 -2.08 -11.86 -9.67
N LEU A 64 -1.51 -10.77 -10.21
CA LEU A 64 -0.44 -10.02 -9.54
C LEU A 64 -0.87 -9.45 -8.18
N ILE A 65 -2.09 -8.90 -8.12
CA ILE A 65 -2.67 -8.41 -6.87
C ILE A 65 -2.86 -9.57 -5.88
N TRP A 66 -3.35 -10.72 -6.32
CA TRP A 66 -3.52 -11.91 -5.47
C TRP A 66 -2.19 -12.40 -4.89
N VAL A 67 -1.14 -12.46 -5.71
CA VAL A 67 0.22 -12.80 -5.28
C VAL A 67 0.74 -11.80 -4.24
N MET A 68 0.38 -10.52 -4.34
CA MET A 68 0.74 -9.49 -3.36
C MET A 68 -0.05 -9.61 -2.05
N ILE A 69 -1.34 -9.99 -2.11
CA ILE A 69 -2.24 -10.07 -0.95
C ILE A 69 -1.93 -11.29 -0.07
N ILE A 70 -1.68 -12.47 -0.65
CA ILE A 70 -1.38 -13.72 0.10
C ILE A 70 -0.33 -13.54 1.20
N PRO A 71 0.89 -13.04 0.92
CA PRO A 71 1.93 -12.95 1.94
C PRO A 71 1.57 -11.99 3.06
N MET A 72 0.72 -10.99 2.80
CA MET A 72 0.22 -10.10 3.83
C MET A 72 -0.82 -10.83 4.72
N LEU A 73 -1.77 -11.56 4.13
CA LEU A 73 -2.77 -12.32 4.88
C LEU A 73 -2.12 -13.35 5.83
N LEU A 74 -1.07 -14.02 5.38
CA LEU A 74 -0.33 -15.00 6.20
C LEU A 74 0.42 -14.38 7.38
N LYS A 75 0.71 -13.06 7.35
CA LYS A 75 1.36 -12.34 8.44
C LYS A 75 0.38 -11.87 9.52
N VAL A 76 -0.92 -11.92 9.27
CA VAL A 76 -1.93 -11.49 10.24
C VAL A 76 -2.14 -12.59 11.28
N ASP A 77 -1.81 -12.29 12.54
CA ASP A 77 -2.09 -13.17 13.67
C ASP A 77 -3.46 -12.86 14.29
N LEU A 78 -4.41 -13.78 14.12
CA LEU A 78 -5.77 -13.64 14.66
C LEU A 78 -5.82 -13.70 16.20
N HIS A 79 -4.78 -14.22 16.87
CA HIS A 79 -4.69 -14.17 18.33
C HIS A 79 -4.36 -12.77 18.84
N ALA A 80 -3.56 -11.99 18.10
CA ALA A 80 -3.24 -10.61 18.45
C ALA A 80 -4.48 -9.69 18.43
N LEU A 81 -5.46 -9.98 17.57
CA LEU A 81 -6.75 -9.28 17.53
C LEU A 81 -7.53 -9.35 18.84
N LYS A 82 -7.34 -10.39 19.68
CA LYS A 82 -8.02 -10.49 20.99
C LYS A 82 -7.54 -9.41 21.98
N GLY A 83 -6.34 -8.85 21.80
CA GLY A 83 -5.76 -7.78 22.62
C GLY A 83 -6.20 -6.36 22.25
N VAL A 84 -6.99 -6.20 21.18
CA VAL A 84 -7.47 -4.90 20.65
C VAL A 84 -8.17 -4.05 21.70
N SER A 85 -8.97 -4.68 22.56
CA SER A 85 -9.77 -3.98 23.57
C SER A 85 -8.89 -3.16 24.53
N ALA A 86 -7.65 -3.59 24.78
CA ALA A 86 -6.70 -2.86 25.61
C ALA A 86 -6.23 -1.53 24.96
N HIS A 87 -6.31 -1.41 23.62
CA HIS A 87 -5.81 -0.27 22.86
C HIS A 87 -6.92 0.44 22.05
N TRP A 88 -8.18 0.32 22.49
CA TRP A 88 -9.36 0.78 21.75
C TRP A 88 -9.31 2.26 21.36
N ARG A 89 -8.74 3.14 22.21
CA ARG A 89 -8.61 4.57 21.90
C ARG A 89 -7.78 4.84 20.64
N GLY A 90 -6.64 4.16 20.48
CA GLY A 90 -5.77 4.34 19.32
C GLY A 90 -6.38 3.79 18.03
N VAL A 91 -7.05 2.63 18.14
CA VAL A 91 -7.79 2.02 17.03
C VAL A 91 -8.94 2.92 16.58
N SER A 92 -9.76 3.44 17.49
CA SER A 92 -10.88 4.31 17.15
C SER A 92 -10.45 5.59 16.44
N VAL A 93 -9.37 6.24 16.89
CA VAL A 93 -8.83 7.43 16.22
C VAL A 93 -8.39 7.09 14.80
N THR A 94 -7.68 5.98 14.62
CA THR A 94 -7.24 5.53 13.29
C THR A 94 -8.42 5.25 12.38
N LEU A 95 -9.40 4.48 12.85
CA LEU A 95 -10.57 4.11 12.06
C LEU A 95 -11.37 5.37 11.65
N PHE A 96 -11.55 6.30 12.59
CA PHE A 96 -12.21 7.58 12.32
C PHE A 96 -11.46 8.38 11.26
N ILE A 97 -10.13 8.50 11.38
CA ILE A 97 -9.33 9.22 10.37
C ILE A 97 -9.43 8.53 9.01
N ASN A 98 -9.29 7.21 8.97
CA ASN A 98 -9.24 6.46 7.71
C ASN A 98 -10.59 6.37 6.99
N TRP A 99 -11.70 6.27 7.71
CA TRP A 99 -13.03 6.13 7.12
C TRP A 99 -13.83 7.43 7.07
N ALA A 100 -13.65 8.35 8.04
CA ALA A 100 -14.42 9.60 8.09
C ALA A 100 -13.64 10.82 7.60
N ILE A 101 -12.31 10.88 7.77
CA ILE A 101 -11.56 12.06 7.33
C ILE A 101 -10.99 11.83 5.93
N LYS A 102 -10.30 10.71 5.69
CA LYS A 102 -9.53 10.46 4.47
C LYS A 102 -10.39 10.46 3.19
N PRO A 103 -11.56 9.78 3.11
CA PRO A 103 -12.34 9.73 1.87
C PRO A 103 -12.97 11.09 1.55
N PHE A 104 -13.45 11.82 2.56
CA PHE A 104 -14.08 13.13 2.39
C PHE A 104 -13.05 14.22 2.06
N SER A 105 -11.89 14.18 2.71
CA SER A 105 -10.77 15.07 2.37
C SER A 105 -10.32 14.82 0.93
N MET A 106 -10.26 13.55 0.50
CA MET A 106 -9.90 13.22 -0.88
C MET A 106 -10.99 13.54 -1.89
N ALA A 107 -12.27 13.44 -1.54
CA ALA A 107 -13.36 13.92 -2.38
C ALA A 107 -13.27 15.45 -2.58
N LEU A 108 -13.00 16.21 -1.51
CA LEU A 108 -12.82 17.66 -1.58
C LEU A 108 -11.58 18.04 -2.43
N LEU A 109 -10.46 17.35 -2.23
CA LEU A 109 -9.25 17.57 -3.02
C LEU A 109 -9.45 17.17 -4.49
N ALA A 110 -10.08 16.02 -4.75
CA ALA A 110 -10.38 15.57 -6.11
C ALA A 110 -11.30 16.55 -6.82
N TRP A 111 -12.36 17.05 -6.16
CA TRP A 111 -13.21 18.09 -6.71
C TRP A 111 -12.43 19.38 -7.02
N PHE A 112 -11.64 19.88 -6.07
CA PHE A 112 -10.88 21.12 -6.27
C PHE A 112 -9.84 20.98 -7.40
N PHE A 113 -9.04 19.91 -7.40
CA PHE A 113 -7.99 19.75 -8.39
C PHE A 113 -8.51 19.28 -9.75
N ILE A 114 -9.39 18.28 -9.81
CA ILE A 114 -9.85 17.70 -11.08
C ILE A 114 -10.96 18.55 -11.71
N ASP A 115 -11.97 18.97 -10.94
CA ASP A 115 -13.14 19.70 -11.49
C ASP A 115 -12.91 21.22 -11.59
N SER A 116 -12.08 21.83 -10.74
CA SER A 116 -11.80 23.28 -10.82
C SER A 116 -10.48 23.60 -11.55
N LEU A 117 -9.34 23.07 -11.07
CA LEU A 117 -8.02 23.51 -11.56
C LEU A 117 -7.62 22.87 -12.90
N PHE A 118 -7.75 21.55 -13.01
CA PHE A 118 -7.26 20.77 -14.14
C PHE A 118 -8.34 20.44 -15.18
N ARG A 119 -9.58 20.87 -14.96
CA ARG A 119 -10.70 20.63 -15.87
C ARG A 119 -10.41 20.95 -17.35
N PRO A 120 -9.71 22.04 -17.72
CA PRO A 120 -9.45 22.33 -19.13
C PRO A 120 -8.40 21.39 -19.75
N TRP A 121 -7.64 20.65 -18.94
CA TRP A 121 -6.53 19.79 -19.36
C TRP A 121 -6.95 18.31 -19.38
N LEU A 122 -8.14 17.99 -18.88
CA LEU A 122 -8.66 16.63 -18.78
C LEU A 122 -9.84 16.40 -19.74
N PRO A 123 -9.98 15.18 -20.29
CA PRO A 123 -11.14 14.79 -21.09
C PRO A 123 -12.43 14.87 -20.25
N ALA A 124 -13.40 15.65 -20.73
CA ALA A 124 -14.61 15.99 -19.98
C ALA A 124 -15.49 14.77 -19.65
N ASP A 125 -15.41 13.71 -20.45
CA ASP A 125 -16.13 12.44 -20.27
C ASP A 125 -15.57 11.57 -19.13
N GLN A 126 -14.34 11.83 -18.67
CA GLN A 126 -13.65 10.99 -17.67
C GLN A 126 -13.44 11.67 -16.32
N ILE A 127 -13.83 12.94 -16.17
CA ILE A 127 -13.68 13.71 -14.92
C ILE A 127 -14.27 12.95 -13.73
N ASP A 128 -15.50 12.46 -13.87
CA ASP A 128 -16.19 11.71 -12.81
C ASP A 128 -15.47 10.39 -12.49
N SER A 129 -14.93 9.72 -13.50
CA SER A 129 -14.16 8.49 -13.32
C SER A 129 -12.82 8.74 -12.61
N TYR A 130 -12.15 9.85 -12.90
CA TYR A 130 -10.93 10.23 -12.19
C TYR A 130 -11.21 10.60 -10.72
N ILE A 131 -12.29 11.35 -10.45
CA ILE A 131 -12.70 11.68 -9.08
C ILE A 131 -13.05 10.39 -8.32
N ALA A 132 -13.86 9.51 -8.91
CA ALA A 132 -14.21 8.23 -8.31
C ALA A 132 -12.95 7.38 -8.03
N GLY A 133 -12.02 7.32 -8.98
CA GLY A 133 -10.75 6.60 -8.83
C GLY A 133 -9.90 7.13 -7.67
N LEU A 134 -9.79 8.46 -7.53
CA LEU A 134 -9.06 9.09 -6.42
C LEU A 134 -9.71 8.79 -5.07
N ILE A 135 -11.04 8.81 -4.98
CA ILE A 135 -11.76 8.48 -3.75
C ILE A 135 -11.57 7.00 -3.38
N ILE A 136 -11.64 6.08 -4.36
CA ILE A 136 -11.41 4.64 -4.13
C ILE A 136 -9.96 4.39 -3.68
N LEU A 137 -8.99 5.04 -4.32
CA LEU A 137 -7.57 4.95 -3.92
C LEU A 137 -7.35 5.48 -2.50
N ALA A 138 -8.08 6.53 -2.11
CA ALA A 138 -8.05 7.07 -0.75
C ALA A 138 -8.65 6.11 0.28
N ALA A 139 -9.75 5.42 -0.06
CA ALA A 139 -10.36 4.44 0.83
C ALA A 139 -9.48 3.20 1.03
N ALA A 140 -8.60 2.87 0.08
CA ALA A 140 -7.72 1.72 0.19
C ALA A 140 -6.73 1.87 1.38
N PRO A 141 -6.67 0.86 2.28
CA PRO A 141 -5.72 0.85 3.38
C PRO A 141 -4.31 0.55 2.85
N CYS A 142 -3.30 1.26 3.38
CA CYS A 142 -1.91 0.97 3.06
C CYS A 142 -1.33 0.06 4.13
N THR A 143 -1.09 -1.20 3.78
CA THR A 143 -0.78 -2.24 4.75
C THR A 143 0.73 -2.51 4.85
N ALA A 144 1.40 -2.63 3.71
CA ALA A 144 2.83 -2.92 3.63
C ALA A 144 3.70 -1.77 4.14
N MET A 145 3.39 -0.52 3.75
CA MET A 145 4.22 0.63 4.11
C MET A 145 4.11 0.97 5.60
N VAL A 146 2.91 0.86 6.17
CA VAL A 146 2.69 1.08 7.61
C VAL A 146 3.51 0.09 8.44
N PHE A 147 3.65 -1.15 7.99
CA PHE A 147 4.50 -2.14 8.64
C PHE A 147 5.98 -1.76 8.60
N VAL A 148 6.48 -1.26 7.45
CA VAL A 148 7.86 -0.77 7.32
C VAL A 148 8.09 0.43 8.24
N TRP A 149 7.19 1.41 8.26
CA TRP A 149 7.32 2.59 9.12
C TRP A 149 7.27 2.27 10.60
N SER A 150 6.40 1.33 10.99
CA SER A 150 6.35 0.84 12.36
C SER A 150 7.67 0.20 12.75
N ASN A 151 8.22 -0.69 11.90
CA ASN A 151 9.52 -1.31 12.15
C ASN A 151 10.66 -0.28 12.24
N LEU A 152 10.62 0.80 11.43
CA LEU A 152 11.60 1.88 11.49
C LEU A 152 11.47 2.78 12.72
N SER A 153 10.26 2.90 13.27
CA SER A 153 9.98 3.71 14.45
C SER A 153 10.07 2.90 15.75
N GLU A 154 10.64 1.69 15.70
CA GLU A 154 10.69 0.73 16.82
C GLU A 154 9.30 0.41 17.41
N GLY A 155 8.27 0.48 16.57
CA GLY A 155 6.89 0.20 16.92
C GLY A 155 6.65 -1.29 17.18
N GLU A 156 5.61 -1.57 17.98
CA GLU A 156 5.25 -2.94 18.32
C GLU A 156 4.55 -3.62 17.11
N PRO A 157 5.12 -4.69 16.54
CA PRO A 157 4.61 -5.29 15.30
C PRO A 157 3.21 -5.89 15.45
N HIS A 158 2.86 -6.48 16.61
CA HIS A 158 1.54 -7.07 16.82
C HIS A 158 0.43 -6.02 16.86
N PHE A 159 0.68 -4.86 17.46
CA PHE A 159 -0.21 -3.71 17.48
C PHE A 159 -0.42 -3.14 16.08
N THR A 160 0.66 -3.05 15.29
CA THR A 160 0.60 -2.57 13.90
C THR A 160 -0.20 -3.51 13.01
N LEU A 161 0.06 -4.82 13.10
CA LEU A 161 -0.70 -5.84 12.38
C LEU A 161 -2.19 -5.81 12.75
N THR A 162 -2.48 -5.61 14.02
CA THR A 162 -3.83 -5.48 14.56
C THR A 162 -4.56 -4.26 14.01
N GLN A 163 -3.90 -3.09 13.97
CA GLN A 163 -4.46 -1.85 13.41
C GLN A 163 -4.71 -1.96 11.91
N VAL A 164 -3.81 -2.62 11.18
CA VAL A 164 -3.94 -2.89 9.74
C VAL A 164 -5.06 -3.89 9.46
N ALA A 165 -5.24 -4.92 10.29
CA ALA A 165 -6.30 -5.92 10.11
C ALA A 165 -7.70 -5.38 10.43
N LEU A 166 -7.81 -4.39 11.32
CA LEU A 166 -9.08 -3.76 11.67
C LEU A 166 -9.55 -2.70 10.69
N ASN A 167 -8.64 -2.16 9.88
CA ASN A 167 -8.87 -1.00 9.03
C ASN A 167 -9.17 -1.37 7.58
#